data_AF-A0A9E0YMQ7-F1
#
_entry.id   AF-A0A9E0YMQ7-F1
#
_cell.length_a   1.000
_cell.length_b   1.000
_cell.length_c   1.000
_cell.angle_alpha   90.00
_cell.angle_beta   90.00
_cell.angle_gamma   90.00
#
_symmetry.space_group_name_H-M   'P 1'
#
loop_
_entity.id
_entity.type
_entity.pdbx_description
1 polymer ?
#
loop_
_entity_poly.entity_id
_entity_poly.type
_entity_poly.pdbx_seq_one_letter_code
_entity_poly.pdbx_strand_id
1 'polypeptide(L)'
;MDDLLAYEDIKKRAKNQGFAGKITEVEDLLAPEDITFLWNQVNRLEDITELEILESYLDRQKELGAWVSELLPSPIEKIVGMNFTDNLKGHYDTMENLGRQRNNNLRAVESLEEYPLEFQGNDLKELSLPGSSTDYPQNWRVELDASALTGTIDLFSDHVPDEKTTEASTVASSYPNQQMLAHRRNLGYLPEPITDEEDLAELLKWGASRDPEDMIWKWLHPMNIFDFSDIFLNLKDYKRLLKTIHQNWDYITNSVLSTLSTHLGATQTEIVETFAVTVGYGIRGWATDDGFGVNIEYLKDDFQLLLGTLAHELLHRIQPNICPTYHDRQSDSPNLEDLTQGPFDDPKDEKFYELLTYILLEGSGEFIKHEFKAGPEEELLEGSQKGIDLLEKGYRKIYKEDRLDQADKVLSRGLSSNGPFYALGEFMTRKLIENKPEGFLGETLEGGSLRFFLTFQDLEQTDLDVPVPLRKKIASIYEKLNSAHTGS
;
A
#
# COMPACT_ATOMS: atom_id res chain seq x y z
N MET A 1 -4.33 6.11 -41.60
CA MET A 1 -3.35 6.71 -40.69
C MET A 1 -3.61 8.19 -40.77
N ASP A 2 -4.54 8.67 -39.95
CA ASP A 2 -4.67 10.11 -39.75
C ASP A 2 -3.41 10.57 -39.03
N ASP A 3 -2.73 11.56 -39.60
CA ASP A 3 -1.51 12.11 -39.02
C ASP A 3 -1.86 12.68 -37.64
N LEU A 4 -1.26 12.12 -36.58
CA LEU A 4 -1.37 12.67 -35.22
C LEU A 4 -0.95 14.14 -35.27
N LEU A 5 -1.84 15.03 -34.83
CA LEU A 5 -1.55 16.47 -34.87
C LEU A 5 -0.69 16.86 -33.68
N ALA A 6 0.30 17.71 -33.92
CA ALA A 6 1.03 18.39 -32.86
C ALA A 6 0.20 19.54 -32.29
N TYR A 7 0.45 19.91 -31.04
CA TYR A 7 -0.22 21.02 -30.35
C TYR A 7 -0.29 22.32 -31.18
N GLU A 8 0.83 22.73 -31.80
CA GLU A 8 0.88 23.95 -32.61
C GLU A 8 -0.06 23.90 -33.83
N ASP A 9 -0.24 22.71 -34.43
CA ASP A 9 -1.17 22.52 -35.53
C ASP A 9 -2.63 22.56 -35.07
N ILE A 10 -2.93 21.98 -33.91
CA ILE A 10 -4.25 22.06 -33.26
C ILE A 10 -4.59 23.52 -32.97
N LYS A 11 -3.66 24.28 -32.36
CA LYS A 11 -3.83 25.70 -32.04
C LYS A 11 -4.01 26.56 -33.29
N LYS A 12 -3.22 26.31 -34.34
CA LYS A 12 -3.35 26.99 -35.63
C LYS A 12 -4.69 26.69 -36.30
N ARG A 13 -5.14 25.43 -36.27
CA ARG A 13 -6.45 25.00 -36.78
C ARG A 13 -7.58 25.72 -36.04
N ALA A 14 -7.54 25.78 -34.71
CA ALA A 14 -8.51 26.51 -33.89
C ALA A 14 -8.62 27.98 -34.33
N LYS A 15 -7.48 28.68 -34.43
CA LYS A 15 -7.44 30.10 -34.82
C LYS A 15 -7.99 30.32 -36.23
N ASN A 16 -7.56 29.52 -37.20
CA ASN A 16 -7.99 29.64 -38.59
C ASN A 16 -9.49 29.38 -38.79
N GLN A 17 -10.10 28.56 -37.93
CA GLN A 17 -11.51 28.20 -38.00
C GLN A 17 -12.40 29.02 -37.04
N GLY A 18 -11.87 30.06 -36.39
CA GLY A 18 -12.65 30.96 -35.53
C GLY A 18 -12.90 30.45 -34.10
N PHE A 19 -12.18 29.42 -33.66
CA PHE A 19 -12.28 28.79 -32.33
C PHE A 19 -11.15 29.21 -31.38
N ALA A 20 -10.55 30.38 -31.59
CA ALA A 20 -9.44 30.87 -30.75
C ALA A 20 -9.80 30.97 -29.26
N GLY A 21 -11.03 31.38 -28.94
CA GLY A 21 -11.50 31.42 -27.54
C GLY A 21 -11.59 30.03 -26.91
N LYS A 22 -12.12 29.05 -27.66
CA LYS A 22 -12.31 27.67 -27.19
C LYS A 22 -10.99 26.97 -26.88
N ILE A 23 -9.99 27.10 -27.76
CA ILE A 23 -8.66 26.54 -27.45
C ILE A 23 -8.01 27.24 -26.26
N THR A 24 -8.29 28.53 -26.02
CA THR A 24 -7.80 29.22 -24.81
C THR A 24 -8.44 28.65 -23.54
N GLU A 25 -9.75 28.38 -23.56
CA GLU A 25 -10.46 27.74 -22.43
C GLU A 25 -9.87 26.35 -22.10
N VAL A 26 -9.46 25.60 -23.12
CA VAL A 26 -8.78 24.30 -22.94
C VAL A 26 -7.36 24.49 -22.40
N GLU A 27 -6.61 25.47 -22.92
CA GLU A 27 -5.25 25.82 -22.45
C GLU A 27 -5.22 26.28 -20.98
N ASP A 28 -6.31 26.87 -20.49
CA ASP A 28 -6.46 27.24 -19.07
C ASP A 28 -6.61 26.01 -18.15
N LEU A 29 -6.92 24.83 -18.71
CA LEU A 29 -7.17 23.60 -17.96
C LEU A 29 -6.07 22.54 -18.13
N LEU A 30 -5.44 22.48 -19.31
CA LEU A 30 -4.61 21.36 -19.74
C LEU A 30 -3.26 21.82 -20.29
N ALA A 31 -2.23 21.03 -19.99
CA ALA A 31 -0.90 21.20 -20.59
C ALA A 31 -0.92 20.86 -22.09
N PRO A 32 -0.01 21.41 -22.91
CA PRO A 32 0.08 21.13 -24.35
C PRO A 32 0.11 19.64 -24.72
N GLU A 33 0.77 18.83 -23.89
CA GLU A 33 0.89 17.38 -24.06
C GLU A 33 -0.46 16.68 -23.89
N ASP A 34 -1.23 17.07 -22.86
CA ASP A 34 -2.58 16.56 -22.60
C ASP A 34 -3.57 16.98 -23.69
N ILE A 35 -3.46 18.22 -24.17
CA ILE A 35 -4.27 18.73 -25.30
C ILE A 35 -4.00 17.88 -26.54
N THR A 36 -2.72 17.63 -26.84
CA THR A 36 -2.30 16.79 -27.96
C THR A 36 -2.83 15.37 -27.81
N PHE A 37 -2.69 14.79 -26.62
CA PHE A 37 -3.16 13.45 -26.31
C PHE A 37 -4.66 13.31 -26.54
N LEU A 38 -5.46 14.14 -25.87
CA LEU A 38 -6.92 14.08 -25.95
C LEU A 38 -7.43 14.36 -27.35
N TRP A 39 -6.89 15.39 -28.01
CA TRP A 39 -7.26 15.70 -29.39
C TRP A 39 -7.09 14.47 -30.29
N ASN A 40 -5.95 13.80 -30.18
CA ASN A 40 -5.67 12.63 -30.99
C ASN A 40 -6.55 11.42 -30.62
N GLN A 41 -6.94 11.23 -29.35
CA GLN A 41 -7.89 10.16 -29.00
C GLN A 41 -9.30 10.46 -29.49
N VAL A 42 -9.79 11.69 -29.28
CA VAL A 42 -11.13 12.11 -29.73
C VAL A 42 -11.27 12.00 -31.25
N ASN A 43 -10.24 12.37 -32.02
CA ASN A 43 -10.28 12.25 -33.49
C ASN A 43 -10.13 10.81 -34.00
N ARG A 44 -9.76 9.84 -33.14
CA ARG A 44 -9.69 8.42 -33.50
C ARG A 44 -11.02 7.69 -33.30
N LEU A 45 -11.98 8.30 -32.59
CA LEU A 45 -13.33 7.77 -32.44
C LEU A 45 -14.05 7.80 -33.80
N GLU A 46 -14.90 6.82 -34.07
CA GLU A 46 -15.74 6.86 -35.28
C GLU A 46 -16.84 7.93 -35.12
N ASP A 47 -17.37 8.07 -33.90
CA ASP A 47 -18.28 9.14 -33.48
C ASP A 47 -17.94 9.56 -32.04
N ILE A 48 -17.92 10.87 -31.77
CA ILE A 48 -17.66 11.39 -30.42
C ILE A 48 -18.70 10.94 -29.39
N THR A 49 -19.89 10.51 -29.81
CA THR A 49 -20.90 9.91 -28.91
C THR A 49 -20.45 8.59 -28.30
N GLU A 50 -19.44 7.90 -28.86
CA GLU A 50 -18.89 6.68 -28.29
C GLU A 50 -18.37 6.88 -26.86
N LEU A 51 -18.02 8.12 -26.49
CA LEU A 51 -17.61 8.46 -25.13
C LEU A 51 -18.70 8.24 -24.07
N GLU A 52 -19.97 8.08 -24.45
CA GLU A 52 -21.02 7.63 -23.52
C GLU A 52 -20.68 6.29 -22.86
N ILE A 53 -19.85 5.45 -23.50
CA ILE A 53 -19.36 4.19 -22.92
C ILE A 53 -18.61 4.39 -21.60
N LEU A 54 -17.96 5.54 -21.39
CA LEU A 54 -17.19 5.82 -20.19
C LEU A 54 -18.07 5.85 -18.92
N GLU A 55 -19.38 6.12 -19.05
CA GLU A 55 -20.30 6.01 -17.90
C GLU A 55 -20.40 4.56 -17.40
N SER A 56 -20.30 3.57 -18.31
CA SER A 56 -20.36 2.15 -17.97
C SER A 56 -19.03 1.60 -17.42
N TYR A 57 -17.92 2.31 -17.65
CA TYR A 57 -16.59 1.84 -17.25
C TYR A 57 -16.41 1.82 -15.74
N LEU A 58 -17.01 2.77 -15.03
CA LEU A 58 -16.99 2.73 -13.57
C LEU A 58 -17.71 1.49 -13.03
N ASP A 59 -18.86 1.14 -13.61
CA ASP A 59 -19.62 -0.04 -13.18
C ASP A 59 -18.83 -1.32 -13.47
N ARG A 60 -18.23 -1.43 -14.67
CA ARG A 60 -17.33 -2.54 -15.01
C ARG A 60 -16.16 -2.66 -14.02
N GLN A 61 -15.51 -1.56 -13.68
CA GLN A 61 -14.39 -1.56 -12.75
C GLN A 61 -14.79 -1.99 -11.34
N LYS A 62 -16.00 -1.62 -10.89
CA LYS A 62 -16.57 -2.08 -9.63
C LYS A 62 -16.91 -3.56 -9.67
N GLU A 63 -17.47 -4.05 -10.78
CA GLU A 63 -17.79 -5.48 -10.98
C GLU A 63 -16.52 -6.35 -10.88
N LEU A 64 -15.37 -5.83 -11.32
CA LEU A 64 -14.06 -6.49 -11.25
C LEU A 64 -13.30 -6.26 -9.92
N GLY A 65 -13.93 -5.60 -8.93
CA GLY A 65 -13.31 -5.32 -7.62
C GLY A 65 -12.16 -4.31 -7.63
N ALA A 66 -12.04 -3.53 -8.72
CA ALA A 66 -10.97 -2.57 -8.96
C ALA A 66 -11.35 -1.12 -8.63
N TRP A 67 -12.43 -0.91 -7.87
CA TRP A 67 -12.85 0.41 -7.40
C TRP A 67 -13.71 0.34 -6.13
N VAL A 68 -13.47 1.26 -5.21
CA VAL A 68 -14.25 1.41 -3.97
C VAL A 68 -14.80 2.83 -3.90
N SER A 69 -16.13 2.98 -3.98
CA SER A 69 -16.79 4.29 -4.12
C SER A 69 -16.69 5.16 -2.87
N GLU A 70 -16.42 4.53 -1.72
CA GLU A 70 -16.26 5.18 -0.44
C GLU A 70 -14.89 5.86 -0.29
N LEU A 71 -13.90 5.46 -1.10
CA LEU A 71 -12.53 6.01 -1.04
C LEU A 71 -12.36 7.24 -1.93
N LEU A 72 -12.95 7.22 -3.13
CA LEU A 72 -12.77 8.28 -4.12
C LEU A 72 -14.08 8.62 -4.84
N PRO A 73 -14.27 9.89 -5.25
CA PRO A 73 -15.38 10.28 -6.09
C PRO A 73 -15.32 9.55 -7.44
N SER A 74 -16.47 9.43 -8.10
CA SER A 74 -16.54 8.87 -9.46
C SER A 74 -15.51 9.56 -10.39
N PRO A 75 -14.69 8.80 -11.13
CA PRO A 75 -13.76 9.36 -12.12
C PRO A 75 -14.46 10.14 -13.22
N ILE A 76 -15.76 9.89 -13.38
CA ILE A 76 -16.59 10.58 -14.35
C ILE A 76 -17.89 11.07 -13.71
N GLU A 77 -18.17 12.36 -13.80
CA GLU A 77 -19.52 12.86 -13.58
C GLU A 77 -20.37 12.49 -14.80
N LYS A 78 -21.68 12.24 -14.60
CA LYS A 78 -22.60 11.87 -15.71
C LYS A 78 -22.31 12.72 -16.94
N ILE A 79 -21.94 12.05 -18.02
CA ILE A 79 -21.73 12.62 -19.34
C ILE A 79 -23.06 13.18 -19.89
N VAL A 80 -24.21 12.73 -19.38
CA VAL A 80 -25.55 13.23 -19.69
C VAL A 80 -25.60 14.77 -19.68
N GLY A 81 -25.58 15.37 -20.88
CA GLY A 81 -25.61 16.82 -21.09
C GLY A 81 -24.41 17.40 -21.85
N MET A 82 -23.37 16.60 -22.12
CA MET A 82 -22.34 16.98 -23.09
C MET A 82 -22.94 17.09 -24.48
N ASN A 83 -22.61 18.16 -25.19
CA ASN A 83 -23.03 18.34 -26.57
C ASN A 83 -22.05 17.62 -27.50
N PHE A 84 -22.19 16.29 -27.58
CA PHE A 84 -21.49 15.44 -28.54
C PHE A 84 -21.95 15.76 -29.95
N THR A 85 -21.36 16.78 -30.53
CA THR A 85 -21.49 17.04 -31.96
C THR A 85 -20.16 16.71 -32.59
N ASP A 86 -20.16 15.81 -33.56
CA ASP A 86 -18.96 15.46 -34.30
C ASP A 86 -18.59 16.57 -35.30
N ASN A 87 -18.14 17.69 -34.73
CA ASN A 87 -17.60 18.85 -35.39
C ASN A 87 -16.52 19.47 -34.52
N LEU A 88 -15.76 20.40 -35.09
CA LEU A 88 -14.63 21.03 -34.41
C LEU A 88 -15.00 21.66 -33.05
N LYS A 89 -16.21 22.22 -32.91
CA LYS A 89 -16.67 22.80 -31.65
C LYS A 89 -16.90 21.72 -30.60
N GLY A 90 -17.58 20.62 -30.97
CA GLY A 90 -17.83 19.51 -30.06
C GLY A 90 -16.54 18.84 -29.59
N HIS A 91 -15.53 18.73 -30.45
CA HIS A 91 -14.21 18.22 -30.05
C HIS A 91 -13.57 19.08 -28.95
N TYR A 92 -13.57 20.41 -29.10
CA TYR A 92 -13.05 21.29 -28.05
C TYR A 92 -13.91 21.29 -26.77
N ASP A 93 -15.24 21.29 -26.90
CA ASP A 93 -16.15 21.24 -25.75
C ASP A 93 -15.95 19.93 -24.96
N THR A 94 -15.76 18.79 -25.65
CA THR A 94 -15.43 17.50 -25.02
C THR A 94 -14.08 17.54 -24.31
N MET A 95 -13.03 18.07 -24.97
CA MET A 95 -11.71 18.20 -24.34
C MET A 95 -11.74 19.09 -23.09
N GLU A 96 -12.45 20.22 -23.17
CA GLU A 96 -12.64 21.13 -22.04
C GLU A 96 -13.30 20.40 -20.87
N ASN A 97 -14.37 19.63 -21.14
CA ASN A 97 -15.08 18.90 -20.11
C ASN A 97 -14.21 17.79 -19.48
N LEU A 98 -13.59 16.94 -20.29
CA LEU A 98 -12.68 15.89 -19.82
C LEU A 98 -11.52 16.49 -19.00
N GLY A 99 -11.00 17.66 -19.39
CA GLY A 99 -9.99 18.38 -18.62
C GLY A 99 -10.46 18.85 -17.25
N ARG A 100 -11.70 19.36 -17.14
CA ARG A 100 -12.29 19.69 -15.83
C ARG A 100 -12.41 18.45 -14.93
N GLN A 101 -12.86 17.34 -15.51
CA GLN A 101 -13.03 16.08 -14.76
C GLN A 101 -11.69 15.52 -14.28
N ARG A 102 -10.66 15.45 -15.14
CA ARG A 102 -9.30 15.05 -14.73
C ARG A 102 -8.78 15.94 -13.60
N ASN A 103 -8.92 17.26 -13.69
CA ASN A 103 -8.44 18.15 -12.63
C ASN A 103 -9.18 17.94 -11.31
N ASN A 104 -10.46 17.59 -11.33
CA ASN A 104 -11.20 17.22 -10.11
C ASN A 104 -10.72 15.88 -9.55
N ASN A 105 -10.50 14.89 -10.41
CA ASN A 105 -9.97 13.58 -10.04
C ASN A 105 -8.59 13.68 -9.39
N LEU A 106 -7.67 14.43 -10.00
CA LEU A 106 -6.32 14.63 -9.46
C LEU A 106 -6.36 15.28 -8.07
N ARG A 107 -7.21 16.30 -7.86
CA ARG A 107 -7.40 16.89 -6.52
C ARG A 107 -7.96 15.92 -5.50
N ALA A 108 -8.84 15.01 -5.92
CA ALA A 108 -9.38 13.99 -5.03
C ALA A 108 -8.29 12.99 -4.61
N VAL A 109 -7.44 12.58 -5.55
CA VAL A 109 -6.28 11.71 -5.25
C VAL A 109 -5.26 12.42 -4.37
N GLU A 110 -4.95 13.70 -4.62
CA GLU A 110 -4.08 14.51 -3.76
C GLU A 110 -4.57 14.54 -2.30
N SER A 111 -5.88 14.53 -2.09
CA SER A 111 -6.47 14.54 -0.75
C SER A 111 -6.35 13.22 0.02
N LEU A 112 -5.94 12.13 -0.63
CA LEU A 112 -5.65 10.86 0.06
C LEU A 112 -4.33 10.89 0.84
N GLU A 113 -3.42 11.82 0.51
CA GLU A 113 -2.05 11.98 1.07
C GLU A 113 -1.11 10.75 0.90
N GLU A 114 -1.65 9.54 0.75
CA GLU A 114 -0.91 8.27 0.67
C GLU A 114 -0.56 7.84 -0.76
N TYR A 115 -1.11 8.51 -1.79
CA TYR A 115 -0.89 8.17 -3.20
C TYR A 115 -0.13 9.30 -3.93
N PRO A 116 1.15 9.13 -4.28
CA PRO A 116 1.91 10.17 -4.97
C PRO A 116 1.44 10.30 -6.43
N LEU A 117 1.06 11.51 -6.86
CA LEU A 117 0.68 11.76 -8.26
C LEU A 117 1.88 11.79 -9.22
N GLU A 118 3.03 12.25 -8.74
CA GLU A 118 4.22 12.49 -9.59
C GLU A 118 5.45 11.77 -9.05
N PHE A 119 6.33 11.37 -9.98
CA PHE A 119 7.70 11.00 -9.66
C PHE A 119 8.47 12.24 -9.20
N GLN A 120 9.18 12.15 -8.08
CA GLN A 120 9.90 13.26 -7.48
C GLN A 120 11.28 13.50 -8.12
N GLY A 121 11.72 12.60 -9.00
CA GLY A 121 13.03 12.63 -9.63
C GLY A 121 14.17 12.20 -8.70
N ASN A 122 13.85 11.44 -7.65
CA ASN A 122 14.84 10.99 -6.67
C ASN A 122 15.82 9.99 -7.30
N ASP A 123 17.11 10.09 -6.96
CA ASP A 123 18.12 9.09 -7.29
C ASP A 123 18.53 8.33 -6.03
N LEU A 124 18.36 7.01 -6.05
CA LEU A 124 18.76 6.12 -4.97
C LEU A 124 20.22 6.30 -4.55
N LYS A 125 21.11 6.67 -5.49
CA LYS A 125 22.54 6.88 -5.22
C LYS A 125 22.84 8.15 -4.44
N GLU A 126 21.91 9.11 -4.45
CA GLU A 126 22.05 10.36 -3.70
C GLU A 126 21.52 10.23 -2.26
N LEU A 127 20.82 9.13 -1.95
CA LEU A 127 20.29 8.87 -0.63
C LEU A 127 21.37 8.34 0.32
N SER A 128 21.50 9.00 1.46
CA SER A 128 22.24 8.48 2.61
C SER A 128 21.36 7.46 3.34
N LEU A 129 21.50 6.19 2.99
CA LEU A 129 20.73 5.12 3.62
C LEU A 129 21.36 4.67 4.95
N PRO A 130 20.55 4.35 5.98
CA PRO A 130 21.03 3.73 7.20
C PRO A 130 21.55 2.30 6.89
N GLY A 131 22.43 1.78 7.75
CA GLY A 131 22.85 0.37 7.64
C GLY A 131 23.61 0.02 6.35
N SER A 132 24.45 0.89 5.79
CA SER A 132 25.19 0.57 4.56
C SER A 132 26.29 -0.51 4.73
N SER A 133 26.36 -1.18 5.88
CA SER A 133 27.32 -2.24 6.15
C SER A 133 26.76 -3.60 5.68
N THR A 134 27.65 -4.53 5.36
CA THR A 134 27.30 -5.94 5.15
C THR A 134 27.36 -6.72 6.46
N ASP A 135 27.15 -6.04 7.59
CA ASP A 135 27.30 -6.61 8.94
C ASP A 135 25.95 -7.08 9.46
N TYR A 136 25.49 -8.20 8.88
CA TYR A 136 24.30 -8.94 9.29
C TYR A 136 24.55 -10.45 9.07
N PRO A 137 23.75 -11.35 9.69
CA PRO A 137 23.97 -12.78 9.58
C PRO A 137 23.98 -13.28 8.13
N GLN A 138 24.93 -14.16 7.78
CA GLN A 138 25.11 -14.64 6.39
C GLN A 138 23.95 -15.52 5.87
N ASN A 139 23.13 -16.02 6.79
CA ASN A 139 21.89 -16.75 6.51
C ASN A 139 20.68 -15.81 6.36
N TRP A 140 20.90 -14.50 6.27
CA TRP A 140 19.85 -13.52 5.94
C TRP A 140 19.99 -13.08 4.49
N ARG A 141 18.92 -13.27 3.72
CA ARG A 141 18.86 -12.95 2.29
C ARG A 141 17.44 -12.62 1.88
N VAL A 142 17.31 -11.57 1.08
CA VAL A 142 16.07 -11.19 0.42
C VAL A 142 16.31 -11.15 -1.09
N GLU A 143 15.57 -11.96 -1.83
CA GLU A 143 15.58 -11.92 -3.30
C GLU A 143 14.51 -10.96 -3.83
N LEU A 144 14.74 -10.37 -5.00
CA LEU A 144 13.77 -9.51 -5.68
C LEU A 144 12.95 -10.35 -6.65
N ASP A 145 11.63 -10.32 -6.51
CA ASP A 145 10.70 -10.75 -7.55
C ASP A 145 9.94 -9.55 -8.13
N ALA A 146 10.45 -9.02 -9.25
CA ALA A 146 9.80 -7.96 -10.00
C ALA A 146 9.06 -8.50 -11.25
N SER A 147 8.77 -9.80 -11.30
CA SER A 147 8.17 -10.44 -12.49
C SER A 147 6.80 -9.87 -12.83
N ALA A 148 5.95 -9.60 -11.83
CA ALA A 148 4.64 -9.00 -12.01
C ALA A 148 4.73 -7.60 -12.62
N LEU A 149 5.50 -6.69 -12.01
CA LEU A 149 5.69 -5.33 -12.54
C LEU A 149 6.33 -5.34 -13.93
N THR A 150 7.35 -6.19 -14.15
CA THR A 150 7.99 -6.34 -15.47
C THR A 150 6.97 -6.75 -16.52
N GLY A 151 6.17 -7.77 -16.22
CA GLY A 151 5.12 -8.25 -17.10
C GLY A 151 4.08 -7.18 -17.43
N THR A 152 3.63 -6.41 -16.43
CA THR A 152 2.70 -5.28 -16.65
C THR A 152 3.31 -4.20 -17.54
N ILE A 153 4.57 -3.82 -17.31
CA ILE A 153 5.29 -2.83 -18.14
C ILE A 153 5.46 -3.33 -19.58
N ASP A 154 5.80 -4.60 -19.76
CA ASP A 154 5.99 -5.21 -21.08
C ASP A 154 4.67 -5.29 -21.85
N LEU A 155 3.58 -5.67 -21.17
CA LEU A 155 2.22 -5.69 -21.72
C LEU A 155 1.76 -4.31 -22.19
N PHE A 156 2.12 -3.25 -21.46
CA PHE A 156 1.73 -1.87 -21.80
C PHE A 156 2.65 -1.23 -22.84
N SER A 157 3.82 -1.84 -23.08
CA SER A 157 4.73 -1.44 -24.15
C SER A 157 4.13 -1.75 -25.53
N ASP A 158 4.71 -1.21 -26.60
CA ASP A 158 4.11 -1.13 -27.94
C ASP A 158 4.05 -2.48 -28.73
N HIS A 159 3.74 -3.60 -28.06
CA HIS A 159 3.55 -4.91 -28.67
C HIS A 159 2.15 -5.10 -29.29
N VAL A 160 2.06 -6.06 -30.22
CA VAL A 160 0.90 -6.33 -31.08
C VAL A 160 -0.29 -6.85 -30.25
N PRO A 161 -1.55 -6.42 -30.52
CA PRO A 161 -2.72 -6.75 -29.70
C PRO A 161 -3.02 -8.24 -29.46
N ASP A 162 -2.69 -9.12 -30.40
CA ASP A 162 -3.05 -10.56 -30.30
C ASP A 162 -2.15 -11.35 -29.34
N GLU A 163 -0.93 -10.89 -29.06
CA GLU A 163 -0.01 -11.52 -28.08
C GLU A 163 -0.41 -11.18 -26.62
N LYS A 164 -1.19 -10.11 -26.44
CA LYS A 164 -1.53 -9.54 -25.13
C LYS A 164 -2.46 -10.39 -24.28
N THR A 165 -3.30 -11.24 -24.88
CA THR A 165 -4.28 -12.03 -24.10
C THR A 165 -3.60 -13.13 -23.30
N THR A 166 -2.68 -13.87 -23.92
CA THR A 166 -1.89 -14.91 -23.22
C THR A 166 -0.90 -14.28 -22.23
N GLU A 167 -0.36 -13.11 -22.55
CA GLU A 167 0.51 -12.35 -21.66
C GLU A 167 -0.23 -11.83 -20.42
N ALA A 168 -1.42 -11.24 -20.55
CA ALA A 168 -2.21 -10.74 -19.42
C ALA A 168 -2.53 -11.84 -18.41
N SER A 169 -2.99 -13.02 -18.86
CA SER A 169 -3.22 -14.16 -17.97
C SER A 169 -1.93 -14.67 -17.32
N THR A 170 -0.80 -14.63 -18.03
CA THR A 170 0.50 -15.02 -17.46
C THR A 170 0.95 -14.07 -16.35
N VAL A 171 0.74 -12.77 -16.54
CA VAL A 171 1.04 -11.76 -15.50
C VAL A 171 0.09 -11.89 -14.32
N ALA A 172 -1.21 -12.07 -14.56
CA ALA A 172 -2.21 -12.26 -13.49
C ALA A 172 -1.91 -13.50 -12.64
N SER A 173 -1.58 -14.63 -13.28
CA SER A 173 -1.23 -15.90 -12.61
C SER A 173 0.19 -15.94 -12.01
N SER A 174 0.98 -14.87 -12.17
CA SER A 174 2.31 -14.80 -11.56
C SER A 174 2.21 -14.92 -10.04
N TYR A 175 3.17 -15.63 -9.45
CA TYR A 175 3.17 -15.90 -8.02
C TYR A 175 3.04 -14.63 -7.15
N PRO A 176 3.76 -13.51 -7.42
CA PRO A 176 3.56 -12.26 -6.70
C PRO A 176 2.13 -11.74 -6.71
N ASN A 177 1.47 -11.74 -7.87
CA ASN A 177 0.10 -11.25 -7.98
C ASN A 177 -0.88 -12.16 -7.25
N GLN A 178 -0.68 -13.48 -7.27
CA GLN A 178 -1.53 -14.41 -6.53
C GLN A 178 -1.42 -14.19 -5.01
N GLN A 179 -0.22 -13.92 -4.50
CA GLN A 179 -0.04 -13.61 -3.07
C GLN A 179 -0.63 -12.25 -2.70
N MET A 180 -0.46 -11.24 -3.55
CA MET A 180 -1.10 -9.92 -3.38
C MET A 180 -2.64 -10.04 -3.35
N LEU A 181 -3.25 -10.79 -4.27
CA LEU A 181 -4.69 -11.03 -4.29
C LEU A 181 -5.16 -11.85 -3.07
N ALA A 182 -4.37 -12.83 -2.61
CA ALA A 182 -4.67 -13.58 -1.39
C ALA A 182 -4.67 -12.68 -0.15
N HIS A 183 -3.68 -11.80 -0.02
CA HIS A 183 -3.64 -10.80 1.04
C HIS A 183 -4.88 -9.90 1.00
N ARG A 184 -5.26 -9.38 -0.18
CA ARG A 184 -6.47 -8.55 -0.35
C ARG A 184 -7.74 -9.22 0.16
N ARG A 185 -7.92 -10.51 -0.13
CA ARG A 185 -9.08 -11.29 0.34
C ARG A 185 -9.13 -11.40 1.86
N ASN A 186 -7.98 -11.34 2.54
CA ASN A 186 -7.86 -11.51 3.98
C ASN A 186 -7.97 -10.19 4.77
N LEU A 187 -7.88 -9.02 4.13
CA LEU A 187 -7.93 -7.72 4.81
C LEU A 187 -9.27 -7.42 5.49
N GLY A 188 -10.37 -8.04 5.03
CA GLY A 188 -11.69 -7.95 5.67
C GLY A 188 -12.39 -6.58 5.64
N TYR A 189 -11.70 -5.50 5.26
CA TYR A 189 -12.26 -4.15 5.12
C TYR A 189 -12.49 -3.71 3.67
N LEU A 190 -11.93 -4.42 2.68
CA LEU A 190 -12.23 -4.16 1.28
C LEU A 190 -13.64 -4.69 0.97
N PRO A 191 -14.52 -3.86 0.39
CA PRO A 191 -15.87 -4.31 0.05
C PRO A 191 -15.83 -5.27 -1.15
N GLU A 192 -16.76 -6.22 -1.17
CA GLU A 192 -17.00 -7.08 -2.32
C GLU A 192 -17.52 -6.28 -3.54
N PRO A 193 -17.21 -6.70 -4.78
CA PRO A 193 -16.43 -7.89 -5.13
C PRO A 193 -14.91 -7.70 -4.93
N ILE A 194 -14.20 -8.77 -4.55
CA ILE A 194 -12.73 -8.78 -4.47
C ILE A 194 -12.15 -9.39 -5.73
N THR A 195 -11.32 -8.64 -6.46
CA THR A 195 -10.62 -9.06 -7.68
C THR A 195 -9.98 -10.44 -7.54
N ASP A 196 -10.27 -11.34 -8.48
CA ASP A 196 -9.57 -12.61 -8.61
C ASP A 196 -8.56 -12.65 -9.77
N GLU A 197 -8.03 -13.84 -10.09
CA GLU A 197 -7.06 -13.99 -11.17
C GLU A 197 -7.65 -13.68 -12.55
N GLU A 198 -8.90 -14.12 -12.81
CA GLU A 198 -9.58 -13.90 -14.08
C GLU A 198 -9.91 -12.41 -14.23
N ASP A 199 -10.40 -11.78 -13.17
CA ASP A 199 -10.65 -10.34 -13.11
C ASP A 199 -9.35 -9.54 -13.35
N LEU A 200 -8.25 -9.92 -12.70
CA LEU A 200 -6.95 -9.26 -12.88
C LEU A 200 -6.44 -9.38 -14.32
N ALA A 201 -6.62 -10.52 -14.96
CA ALA A 201 -6.27 -10.69 -16.37
C ALA A 201 -7.13 -9.79 -17.28
N GLU A 202 -8.41 -9.64 -16.99
CA GLU A 202 -9.29 -8.70 -17.71
C GLU A 202 -8.86 -7.24 -17.50
N LEU A 203 -8.53 -6.85 -16.27
CA LEU A 203 -8.04 -5.53 -15.92
C LEU A 203 -6.70 -5.22 -16.61
N LEU A 204 -5.77 -6.18 -16.65
CA LEU A 204 -4.50 -6.04 -17.39
C LEU A 204 -4.73 -5.86 -18.88
N LYS A 205 -5.62 -6.65 -19.48
CA LYS A 205 -6.00 -6.52 -20.89
C LYS A 205 -6.61 -5.15 -21.18
N TRP A 206 -7.48 -4.67 -20.29
CA TRP A 206 -8.11 -3.37 -20.39
C TRP A 206 -7.07 -2.23 -20.25
N GLY A 207 -6.17 -2.33 -19.26
CA GLY A 207 -5.04 -1.41 -19.07
C GLY A 207 -4.12 -1.34 -20.28
N ALA A 208 -3.92 -2.46 -20.97
CA ALA A 208 -3.08 -2.57 -22.17
C ALA A 208 -3.77 -2.12 -23.48
N SER A 209 -5.09 -1.90 -23.44
CA SER A 209 -5.88 -1.50 -24.60
C SER A 209 -5.45 -0.14 -25.15
N ARG A 210 -5.60 0.02 -26.46
CA ARG A 210 -5.26 1.25 -27.20
C ARG A 210 -6.48 1.84 -27.90
N ASP A 211 -7.66 1.31 -27.61
CA ASP A 211 -8.94 1.85 -28.06
C ASP A 211 -9.09 3.28 -27.49
N PRO A 212 -9.53 4.26 -28.30
CA PRO A 212 -9.52 5.67 -27.92
C PRO A 212 -10.27 5.94 -26.61
N GLU A 213 -11.38 5.27 -26.36
CA GLU A 213 -12.17 5.33 -25.13
C GLU A 213 -11.40 4.81 -23.90
N ASP A 214 -10.70 3.67 -24.01
CA ASP A 214 -9.86 3.13 -22.95
C ASP A 214 -8.67 4.05 -22.64
N MET A 215 -8.10 4.66 -23.67
CA MET A 215 -7.01 5.63 -23.55
C MET A 215 -7.47 6.88 -22.80
N ILE A 216 -8.67 7.39 -23.10
CA ILE A 216 -9.27 8.52 -22.38
C ILE A 216 -9.59 8.12 -20.94
N TRP A 217 -10.15 6.93 -20.70
CA TRP A 217 -10.43 6.43 -19.36
C TRP A 217 -9.18 6.37 -18.48
N LYS A 218 -8.08 5.80 -18.99
CA LYS A 218 -6.79 5.77 -18.27
C LYS A 218 -6.26 7.17 -17.98
N TRP A 219 -6.43 8.09 -18.91
CA TRP A 219 -6.01 9.48 -18.72
C TRP A 219 -6.89 10.24 -17.72
N LEU A 220 -8.15 9.86 -17.47
CA LEU A 220 -9.01 10.61 -16.55
C LEU A 220 -8.60 10.51 -15.08
N HIS A 221 -8.06 9.36 -14.64
CA HIS A 221 -7.76 9.12 -13.23
C HIS A 221 -6.59 8.12 -13.08
N PRO A 222 -5.54 8.41 -12.30
CA PRO A 222 -4.37 7.53 -12.15
C PRO A 222 -4.72 6.16 -11.55
N MET A 223 -5.70 6.10 -10.66
CA MET A 223 -6.17 4.86 -10.05
C MET A 223 -7.19 4.06 -10.89
N ASN A 224 -7.49 4.49 -12.11
CA ASN A 224 -8.35 3.70 -12.99
C ASN A 224 -7.67 2.39 -13.39
N ILE A 225 -8.50 1.37 -13.58
CA ILE A 225 -8.19 0.00 -13.96
C ILE A 225 -7.18 -0.59 -12.98
N PHE A 226 -7.54 -0.69 -11.69
CA PHE A 226 -6.68 -1.32 -10.68
C PHE A 226 -5.30 -0.66 -10.57
N ASP A 227 -5.26 0.67 -10.62
CA ASP A 227 -4.05 1.52 -10.66
C ASP A 227 -3.14 1.35 -11.89
N PHE A 228 -3.52 0.51 -12.87
CA PHE A 228 -2.77 0.36 -14.12
C PHE A 228 -2.73 1.64 -14.96
N SER A 229 -3.67 2.57 -14.76
CA SER A 229 -3.64 3.85 -15.47
C SER A 229 -2.41 4.68 -15.11
N ASP A 230 -1.97 4.68 -13.86
CA ASP A 230 -0.75 5.38 -13.44
C ASP A 230 0.50 4.76 -14.07
N ILE A 231 0.57 3.42 -14.13
CA ILE A 231 1.66 2.71 -14.83
C ILE A 231 1.68 3.08 -16.31
N PHE A 232 0.52 3.10 -16.96
CA PHE A 232 0.38 3.46 -18.36
C PHE A 232 0.84 4.89 -18.64
N LEU A 233 0.37 5.86 -17.84
CA LEU A 233 0.69 7.28 -18.01
C LEU A 233 2.18 7.56 -17.74
N ASN A 234 2.81 6.83 -16.83
CA ASN A 234 4.20 7.02 -16.42
C ASN A 234 5.12 5.87 -16.87
N LEU A 235 4.80 5.18 -17.97
CA LEU A 235 5.47 3.94 -18.39
C LEU A 235 7.01 4.08 -18.50
N LYS A 236 7.50 5.23 -18.96
CA LYS A 236 8.94 5.49 -19.09
C LYS A 236 9.62 5.62 -17.72
N ASP A 237 8.95 6.24 -16.76
CA ASP A 237 9.46 6.46 -15.41
C ASP A 237 9.44 5.15 -14.62
N TYR A 238 8.39 4.33 -14.74
CA TYR A 238 8.37 2.99 -14.17
C TYR A 238 9.44 2.06 -14.77
N LYS A 239 9.71 2.14 -16.09
CA LYS A 239 10.85 1.42 -16.69
C LYS A 239 12.19 1.85 -16.09
N ARG A 240 12.36 3.15 -15.83
CA ARG A 240 13.58 3.69 -15.19
C ARG A 240 13.67 3.25 -13.73
N LEU A 241 12.56 3.28 -13.00
CA LEU A 241 12.46 2.84 -11.61
C LEU A 241 12.82 1.36 -11.48
N LEU A 242 12.17 0.48 -12.24
CA LEU A 242 12.42 -0.97 -12.22
C LEU A 242 13.90 -1.28 -12.50
N LYS A 243 14.48 -0.64 -13.52
CA LYS A 243 15.90 -0.76 -13.81
C LYS A 243 16.77 -0.30 -12.64
N THR A 244 16.40 0.80 -11.99
CA THR A 244 17.13 1.34 -10.83
C THR A 244 17.08 0.39 -9.65
N ILE A 245 15.91 -0.18 -9.32
CA ILE A 245 15.75 -1.18 -8.26
C ILE A 245 16.62 -2.40 -8.56
N HIS A 246 16.52 -2.99 -9.75
CA HIS A 246 17.33 -4.16 -10.13
C HIS A 246 18.84 -3.91 -10.03
N GLN A 247 19.31 -2.77 -10.52
CA GLN A 247 20.75 -2.46 -10.54
C GLN A 247 21.34 -2.18 -9.16
N ASN A 248 20.50 -1.91 -8.16
CA ASN A 248 20.93 -1.54 -6.82
C ASN A 248 20.31 -2.45 -5.75
N TRP A 249 19.79 -3.64 -6.12
CA TRP A 249 19.09 -4.52 -5.19
C TRP A 249 19.96 -4.93 -4.01
N ASP A 250 21.24 -5.24 -4.25
CA ASP A 250 22.19 -5.55 -3.17
C ASP A 250 22.34 -4.36 -2.21
N TYR A 251 22.37 -3.13 -2.71
CA TYR A 251 22.46 -1.94 -1.87
C TYR A 251 21.19 -1.73 -1.02
N ILE A 252 20.01 -1.91 -1.63
CA ILE A 252 18.71 -1.84 -0.96
C ILE A 252 18.62 -2.88 0.15
N THR A 253 18.89 -4.14 -0.18
CA THR A 253 18.78 -5.25 0.77
C THR A 253 19.81 -5.19 1.87
N ASN A 254 21.05 -4.81 1.59
CA ASN A 254 22.07 -4.63 2.62
C ASN A 254 21.63 -3.57 3.64
N SER A 255 21.11 -2.43 3.16
CA SER A 255 20.62 -1.35 4.01
C SER A 255 19.51 -1.81 4.95
N VAL A 256 18.54 -2.56 4.42
CA VAL A 256 17.45 -3.12 5.23
C VAL A 256 17.96 -4.15 6.23
N LEU A 257 18.70 -5.16 5.76
CA LEU A 257 19.16 -6.26 6.60
C LEU A 257 20.11 -5.81 7.71
N SER A 258 20.99 -4.86 7.42
CA SER A 258 21.86 -4.24 8.43
C SER A 258 21.07 -3.47 9.48
N THR A 259 20.06 -2.70 9.06
CA THR A 259 19.18 -1.96 9.99
C THR A 259 18.43 -2.93 10.90
N LEU A 260 17.79 -3.96 10.33
CA LEU A 260 17.12 -5.02 11.10
C LEU A 260 18.09 -5.73 12.05
N SER A 261 19.27 -6.12 11.57
CA SER A 261 20.28 -6.82 12.38
C SER A 261 20.75 -5.97 13.56
N THR A 262 20.85 -4.65 13.40
CA THR A 262 21.23 -3.71 14.47
C THR A 262 20.20 -3.73 15.60
N HIS A 263 18.90 -3.82 15.27
CA HIS A 263 17.83 -3.81 16.28
C HIS A 263 17.51 -5.19 16.86
N LEU A 264 17.58 -6.23 16.04
CA LEU A 264 17.25 -7.60 16.44
C LEU A 264 18.44 -8.33 17.07
N GLY A 265 19.66 -7.89 16.79
CA GLY A 265 20.89 -8.54 17.25
C GLY A 265 21.18 -9.82 16.47
N ALA A 266 22.22 -10.53 16.89
CA ALA A 266 22.64 -11.79 16.27
C ALA A 266 21.68 -12.94 16.67
N THR A 267 20.46 -12.93 16.13
CA THR A 267 19.53 -14.05 16.28
C THR A 267 20.03 -15.24 15.45
N GLN A 268 19.69 -16.46 15.89
CA GLN A 268 19.97 -17.68 15.09
C GLN A 268 18.95 -17.89 13.97
N THR A 269 17.97 -16.99 13.84
CA THR A 269 16.89 -17.06 12.85
C THR A 269 17.46 -17.02 11.44
N GLU A 270 17.07 -17.98 10.61
CA GLU A 270 17.32 -17.94 9.17
C GLU A 270 16.26 -17.06 8.50
N ILE A 271 16.70 -16.18 7.60
CA ILE A 271 15.81 -15.30 6.84
C ILE A 271 16.14 -15.52 5.37
N VAL A 272 15.31 -16.28 4.68
CA VAL A 272 15.44 -16.47 3.24
C VAL A 272 14.09 -16.17 2.64
N GLU A 273 13.95 -14.95 2.14
CA GLU A 273 12.67 -14.38 1.77
C GLU A 273 12.73 -13.78 0.36
N THR A 274 11.57 -13.61 -0.25
CA THR A 274 11.44 -12.99 -1.59
C THR A 274 10.52 -11.79 -1.49
N PHE A 275 11.04 -10.61 -1.84
CA PHE A 275 10.29 -9.37 -1.87
C PHE A 275 9.72 -9.13 -3.27
N ALA A 276 8.40 -9.04 -3.34
CA ALA A 276 7.67 -8.82 -4.57
C ALA A 276 7.42 -7.33 -4.86
N VAL A 277 7.53 -6.95 -6.14
CA VAL A 277 7.11 -5.63 -6.63
C VAL A 277 5.95 -5.83 -7.62
N THR A 278 4.76 -5.39 -7.21
CA THR A 278 3.49 -5.56 -7.92
C THR A 278 2.83 -4.21 -8.20
N VAL A 279 1.62 -4.25 -8.75
CA VAL A 279 0.72 -3.10 -8.93
C VAL A 279 -0.64 -3.53 -8.39
N GLY A 280 -1.30 -2.70 -7.59
CA GLY A 280 -2.60 -3.06 -7.07
C GLY A 280 -3.33 -2.00 -6.26
N TYR A 281 -4.60 -1.83 -6.62
CA TYR A 281 -5.49 -0.80 -6.07
C TYR A 281 -5.75 -0.94 -4.57
N GLY A 282 -5.53 0.12 -3.80
CA GLY A 282 -6.03 0.27 -2.43
C GLY A 282 -5.18 -0.36 -1.32
N ILE A 283 -4.00 -0.91 -1.65
CA ILE A 283 -3.06 -1.48 -0.68
C ILE A 283 -1.63 -1.12 -1.08
N ARG A 284 -0.83 -0.58 -0.16
CA ARG A 284 0.57 -0.19 -0.41
C ARG A 284 1.55 -1.35 -0.20
N GLY A 285 1.53 -1.92 1.01
CA GLY A 285 2.30 -3.10 1.39
C GLY A 285 1.37 -4.29 1.59
N TRP A 286 1.88 -5.50 1.40
CA TRP A 286 1.14 -6.73 1.63
C TRP A 286 2.07 -7.85 2.07
N ALA A 287 1.55 -8.75 2.90
CA ALA A 287 2.24 -9.94 3.36
C ALA A 287 1.27 -11.12 3.52
N THR A 288 1.73 -12.32 3.17
CA THR A 288 1.08 -13.60 3.39
C THR A 288 2.06 -14.54 4.09
N ASP A 289 1.60 -15.77 4.39
CA ASP A 289 2.48 -16.81 4.92
C ASP A 289 3.56 -17.25 3.90
N ASP A 290 3.33 -17.03 2.61
CA ASP A 290 4.23 -17.51 1.55
C ASP A 290 5.08 -16.38 0.91
N GLY A 291 4.71 -15.10 1.07
CA GLY A 291 5.48 -14.01 0.50
C GLY A 291 5.02 -12.62 0.96
N PHE A 292 5.76 -11.61 0.56
CA PHE A 292 5.46 -10.21 0.90
C PHE A 292 5.95 -9.28 -0.20
N GLY A 293 5.39 -8.08 -0.25
CA GLY A 293 5.71 -7.14 -1.31
C GLY A 293 5.05 -5.79 -1.17
N VAL A 294 5.19 -5.01 -2.23
CA VAL A 294 4.60 -3.67 -2.35
C VAL A 294 3.95 -3.47 -3.70
N ASN A 295 2.92 -2.63 -3.72
CA ASN A 295 2.39 -2.04 -4.93
C ASN A 295 3.11 -0.72 -5.21
N ILE A 296 3.86 -0.70 -6.31
CA ILE A 296 4.91 0.29 -6.54
C ILE A 296 4.37 1.70 -6.78
N GLU A 297 3.14 1.84 -7.23
CA GLU A 297 2.47 3.10 -7.54
C GLU A 297 2.23 3.99 -6.32
N TYR A 298 2.15 3.39 -5.14
CA TYR A 298 2.06 4.09 -3.86
C TYR A 298 3.41 4.68 -3.40
N LEU A 299 4.50 4.33 -4.08
CA LEU A 299 5.87 4.67 -3.69
C LEU A 299 6.59 5.48 -4.77
N LYS A 300 6.40 5.11 -6.05
CA LYS A 300 7.14 5.65 -7.20
C LYS A 300 8.65 5.63 -6.93
N ASP A 301 9.30 6.78 -6.97
CA ASP A 301 10.73 6.94 -6.68
C ASP A 301 11.02 7.43 -5.24
N ASP A 302 10.07 7.31 -4.32
CA ASP A 302 10.35 7.47 -2.89
C ASP A 302 11.03 6.21 -2.35
N PHE A 303 12.33 6.11 -2.61
CA PHE A 303 13.12 4.95 -2.17
C PHE A 303 13.20 4.83 -0.64
N GLN A 304 13.15 5.94 0.12
CA GLN A 304 13.16 5.84 1.59
C GLN A 304 11.89 5.15 2.08
N LEU A 305 10.73 5.50 1.50
CA LEU A 305 9.48 4.82 1.81
C LEU A 305 9.49 3.35 1.32
N LEU A 306 10.04 3.06 0.14
CA LEU A 306 10.23 1.68 -0.35
C LEU A 306 11.05 0.83 0.63
N LEU A 307 12.18 1.34 1.10
CA LEU A 307 13.04 0.63 2.05
C LEU A 307 12.36 0.46 3.40
N GLY A 308 11.70 1.50 3.88
CA GLY A 308 10.93 1.44 5.13
C GLY A 308 9.81 0.41 5.06
N THR A 309 9.04 0.36 3.97
CA THR A 309 7.98 -0.64 3.78
C THR A 309 8.56 -2.05 3.66
N LEU A 310 9.62 -2.25 2.87
CA LEU A 310 10.28 -3.56 2.79
C LEU A 310 10.77 -4.02 4.17
N ALA A 311 11.38 -3.13 4.96
CA ALA A 311 11.86 -3.45 6.31
C ALA A 311 10.73 -3.78 7.29
N HIS A 312 9.62 -3.04 7.21
CA HIS A 312 8.41 -3.27 8.00
C HIS A 312 7.82 -4.67 7.75
N GLU A 313 7.55 -4.98 6.48
CA GLU A 313 6.93 -6.25 6.10
C GLU A 313 7.88 -7.43 6.33
N LEU A 314 9.19 -7.24 6.10
CA LEU A 314 10.19 -8.25 6.44
C LEU A 314 10.25 -8.50 7.95
N LEU A 315 10.07 -7.48 8.79
CA LEU A 315 9.97 -7.71 10.24
C LEU A 315 8.77 -8.58 10.60
N HIS A 316 7.62 -8.40 9.95
CA HIS A 316 6.47 -9.29 10.14
C HIS A 316 6.76 -10.76 9.79
N ARG A 317 7.61 -11.01 8.78
CA ARG A 317 8.10 -12.35 8.45
C ARG A 317 9.02 -12.93 9.52
N ILE A 318 9.80 -12.07 10.19
CA ILE A 318 10.76 -12.47 11.23
C ILE A 318 10.08 -12.70 12.58
N GLN A 319 9.09 -11.88 12.94
CA GLN A 319 8.43 -11.89 14.25
C GLN A 319 7.95 -13.29 14.69
N PRO A 320 7.30 -14.12 13.84
CA PRO A 320 6.92 -15.49 14.20
C PRO A 320 8.07 -16.42 14.61
N ASN A 321 9.29 -16.11 14.18
CA ASN A 321 10.49 -16.88 14.50
C ASN A 321 11.22 -16.42 15.77
N ILE A 322 10.85 -15.25 16.31
CA ILE A 322 11.47 -14.65 17.51
C ILE A 322 10.48 -14.63 18.68
N CYS A 323 9.25 -14.22 18.41
CA CYS A 323 8.21 -14.10 19.43
C CYS A 323 7.75 -15.49 19.90
N PRO A 324 7.42 -15.64 21.20
CA PRO A 324 6.94 -16.91 21.72
C PRO A 324 5.54 -17.23 21.18
N THR A 325 5.36 -18.47 20.71
CA THR A 325 4.07 -19.07 20.39
C THR A 325 3.69 -20.06 21.49
N TYR A 326 2.39 -20.19 21.78
CA TYR A 326 1.89 -20.97 22.93
C TYR A 326 1.03 -22.18 22.55
N HIS A 327 0.79 -22.39 21.26
CA HIS A 327 0.06 -23.56 20.77
C HIS A 327 1.03 -24.62 20.27
N ASP A 328 0.84 -25.85 20.77
CA ASP A 328 1.53 -27.05 20.30
C ASP A 328 1.19 -27.27 18.82
N ARG A 329 2.13 -27.00 17.91
CA ARG A 329 1.98 -27.37 16.50
C ARG A 329 3.09 -28.29 16.03
N GLN A 330 2.62 -29.35 15.37
CA GLN A 330 3.34 -30.19 14.41
C GLN A 330 3.49 -29.47 13.03
N SER A 331 3.34 -28.14 12.98
CA SER A 331 3.49 -27.34 11.77
C SER A 331 4.97 -27.00 11.58
N ASP A 332 5.50 -27.27 10.40
CA ASP A 332 6.91 -27.01 10.07
C ASP A 332 7.20 -25.51 9.84
N SER A 333 6.18 -24.63 9.83
CA SER A 333 6.35 -23.17 9.63
C SER A 333 5.55 -22.33 10.64
N PRO A 334 6.21 -21.39 11.36
CA PRO A 334 5.54 -20.37 12.18
C PRO A 334 4.77 -19.36 11.32
N ASN A 335 3.62 -18.86 11.80
CA ASN A 335 2.86 -17.80 11.13
C ASN A 335 2.43 -16.68 12.10
N LEU A 336 2.00 -15.54 11.55
CA LEU A 336 1.66 -14.35 12.34
C LEU A 336 0.38 -14.56 13.18
N GLU A 337 -0.59 -15.32 12.66
CA GLU A 337 -1.81 -15.66 13.38
C GLU A 337 -1.52 -16.40 14.70
N ASP A 338 -0.53 -17.29 14.71
CA ASP A 338 -0.13 -18.06 15.88
C ASP A 338 0.40 -17.19 17.03
N LEU A 339 0.93 -15.99 16.73
CA LEU A 339 1.37 -15.03 17.75
C LEU A 339 0.20 -14.39 18.50
N THR A 340 -0.93 -14.23 17.80
CA THR A 340 -2.12 -13.54 18.32
C THR A 340 -2.99 -14.44 19.20
N GLN A 341 -2.74 -15.75 19.17
CA GLN A 341 -3.43 -16.75 19.97
C GLN A 341 -2.65 -17.04 21.26
N GLY A 342 -3.26 -16.73 22.40
CA GLY A 342 -2.70 -16.96 23.73
C GLY A 342 -3.09 -18.33 24.29
N PRO A 343 -2.39 -18.83 25.33
CA PRO A 343 -2.74 -20.09 25.99
C PRO A 343 -3.84 -19.88 27.04
N PHE A 344 -4.82 -19.01 26.79
CA PHE A 344 -5.81 -18.61 27.79
C PHE A 344 -7.16 -19.31 27.58
N ASP A 345 -7.60 -20.05 28.60
CA ASP A 345 -8.95 -20.66 28.61
C ASP A 345 -10.07 -19.60 28.67
N ASP A 346 -9.79 -18.40 29.18
CA ASP A 346 -10.76 -17.30 29.29
C ASP A 346 -10.79 -16.49 27.97
N PRO A 347 -11.90 -16.52 27.21
CA PRO A 347 -12.01 -15.79 25.94
C PRO A 347 -11.77 -14.27 26.06
N LYS A 348 -11.94 -13.70 27.26
CA LYS A 348 -11.65 -12.28 27.51
C LYS A 348 -10.16 -12.01 27.56
N ASP A 349 -9.40 -12.89 28.23
CA ASP A 349 -7.96 -12.78 28.32
C ASP A 349 -7.31 -13.04 26.97
N GLU A 350 -7.86 -14.00 26.22
CA GLU A 350 -7.49 -14.26 24.84
C GLU A 350 -7.68 -13.04 23.92
N LYS A 351 -8.89 -12.47 23.87
CA LYS A 351 -9.19 -11.29 23.03
C LYS A 351 -8.37 -10.05 23.45
N PHE A 352 -8.07 -9.90 24.74
CA PHE A 352 -7.24 -8.78 25.19
C PHE A 352 -5.77 -9.01 24.88
N TYR A 353 -5.27 -10.25 24.96
CA TYR A 353 -3.92 -10.62 24.54
C TYR A 353 -3.74 -10.35 23.03
N GLU A 354 -4.69 -10.75 22.20
CA GLU A 354 -4.71 -10.46 20.76
C GLU A 354 -4.53 -8.95 20.46
N LEU A 355 -5.30 -8.07 21.13
CA LEU A 355 -5.15 -6.62 20.99
C LEU A 355 -3.73 -6.14 21.31
N LEU A 356 -3.13 -6.64 22.40
CA LEU A 356 -1.78 -6.26 22.81
C LEU A 356 -0.73 -6.77 21.83
N THR A 357 -0.90 -7.99 21.32
CA THR A 357 -0.01 -8.57 20.33
C THR A 357 -0.01 -7.75 19.05
N TYR A 358 -1.17 -7.39 18.49
CA TYR A 358 -1.21 -6.54 17.30
C TYR A 358 -0.51 -5.19 17.50
N ILE A 359 -0.69 -4.55 18.66
CA ILE A 359 0.04 -3.29 18.96
C ILE A 359 1.55 -3.49 18.96
N LEU A 360 2.05 -4.62 19.51
CA LEU A 360 3.48 -4.95 19.45
C LEU A 360 3.93 -5.15 17.99
N LEU A 361 3.21 -5.99 17.23
CA LEU A 361 3.62 -6.41 15.89
C LEU A 361 3.69 -5.22 14.94
N GLU A 362 2.59 -4.49 14.77
CA GLU A 362 2.51 -3.33 13.88
C GLU A 362 3.43 -2.18 14.36
N GLY A 363 3.49 -1.97 15.68
CA GLY A 363 4.29 -0.91 16.26
C GLY A 363 5.79 -1.08 16.07
N SER A 364 6.30 -2.29 16.28
CA SER A 364 7.72 -2.58 16.03
C SER A 364 8.05 -2.52 14.54
N GLY A 365 7.10 -2.88 13.66
CA GLY A 365 7.22 -2.69 12.21
C GLY A 365 7.33 -1.22 11.81
N GLU A 366 6.43 -0.37 12.30
CA GLU A 366 6.46 1.08 12.03
C GLU A 366 7.72 1.75 12.57
N PHE A 367 8.19 1.32 13.74
CA PHE A 367 9.46 1.80 14.25
C PHE A 367 10.60 1.54 13.25
N ILE A 368 10.74 0.29 12.77
CA ILE A 368 11.78 -0.05 11.79
C ILE A 368 11.60 0.71 10.48
N LYS A 369 10.37 0.88 10.00
CA LYS A 369 10.06 1.69 8.81
C LYS A 369 10.57 3.12 8.94
N HIS A 370 10.38 3.74 10.10
CA HIS A 370 10.76 5.13 10.35
C HIS A 370 12.26 5.35 10.58
N GLU A 371 13.07 4.30 10.71
CA GLU A 371 14.54 4.42 10.60
C GLU A 371 14.98 4.88 9.19
N PHE A 372 14.15 4.62 8.16
CA PHE A 372 14.41 5.06 6.78
C PHE A 372 13.77 6.40 6.46
N LYS A 373 12.58 6.66 7.00
CA LYS A 373 11.81 7.88 6.77
C LYS A 373 11.00 8.25 8.00
N ALA A 374 11.60 9.05 8.89
CA ALA A 374 10.94 9.46 10.12
C ALA A 374 9.76 10.41 9.86
N GLY A 375 8.64 10.18 10.56
CA GLY A 375 7.55 11.14 10.68
C GLY A 375 7.79 12.19 11.79
N PRO A 376 6.92 13.20 11.90
CA PRO A 376 6.99 14.19 12.98
C PRO A 376 6.73 13.57 14.36
N GLU A 377 7.57 13.86 15.35
CA GLU A 377 7.45 13.30 16.71
C GLU A 377 6.16 13.73 17.43
N GLU A 378 5.66 14.94 17.17
CA GLU A 378 4.40 15.44 17.73
C GLU A 378 3.19 14.63 17.24
N GLU A 379 3.18 14.27 15.96
CA GLU A 379 2.12 13.45 15.36
C GLU A 379 2.12 12.03 15.94
N LEU A 380 3.31 11.47 16.16
CA LEU A 380 3.46 10.17 16.81
C LEU A 380 2.83 10.20 18.21
N LEU A 381 3.18 11.17 19.05
CA LEU A 381 2.65 11.27 20.42
C LEU A 381 1.12 11.45 20.43
N GLU A 382 0.57 12.29 19.55
CA GLU A 382 -0.88 12.46 19.42
C GLU A 382 -1.56 11.14 19.00
N GLY A 383 -0.97 10.44 18.02
CA GLY A 383 -1.41 9.12 17.56
C GLY A 383 -1.38 8.08 18.68
N SER A 384 -0.31 8.03 19.46
CA SER A 384 -0.16 7.10 20.58
C SER A 384 -1.18 7.36 21.68
N GLN A 385 -1.52 8.63 21.97
CA GLN A 385 -2.57 8.97 22.94
C GLN A 385 -3.94 8.46 22.47
N LYS A 386 -4.27 8.65 21.18
CA LYS A 386 -5.48 8.07 20.57
C LYS A 386 -5.47 6.54 20.67
N GLY A 387 -4.29 5.93 20.52
CA GLY A 387 -4.10 4.48 20.68
C GLY A 387 -4.38 4.00 22.09
N ILE A 388 -3.91 4.70 23.13
CA ILE A 388 -4.21 4.38 24.54
C ILE A 388 -5.72 4.48 24.81
N ASP A 389 -6.36 5.55 24.36
CA ASP A 389 -7.81 5.74 24.53
C ASP A 389 -8.60 4.59 23.86
N LEU A 390 -8.14 4.15 22.69
CA LEU A 390 -8.73 3.05 21.95
C LEU A 390 -8.51 1.70 22.63
N LEU A 391 -7.32 1.45 23.18
CA LEU A 391 -7.01 0.25 23.97
C LEU A 391 -7.84 0.21 25.27
N GLU A 392 -8.01 1.35 25.95
CA GLU A 392 -8.87 1.44 27.14
C GLU A 392 -10.33 1.11 26.79
N LYS A 393 -10.81 1.61 25.63
CA LYS A 393 -12.13 1.26 25.13
C LYS A 393 -12.24 -0.25 24.89
N GLY A 394 -11.25 -0.88 24.26
CA GLY A 394 -11.18 -2.34 24.08
C GLY A 394 -11.28 -3.09 25.40
N TYR A 395 -10.45 -2.71 26.39
CA TYR A 395 -10.49 -3.27 27.74
C TYR A 395 -11.88 -3.16 28.39
N ARG A 396 -12.54 -2.00 28.30
CA ARG A 396 -13.90 -1.82 28.85
C ARG A 396 -14.91 -2.73 28.15
N LYS A 397 -14.85 -2.85 26.81
CA LYS A 397 -15.73 -3.76 26.05
C LYS A 397 -15.56 -5.21 26.48
N ILE A 398 -14.33 -5.66 26.63
CA ILE A 398 -14.00 -7.04 27.01
C ILE A 398 -14.41 -7.34 28.46
N TYR A 399 -13.94 -6.54 29.43
CA TYR A 399 -14.03 -6.90 30.85
C TYR A 399 -15.19 -6.28 31.62
N LYS A 400 -15.77 -5.17 31.13
CA LYS A 400 -16.87 -4.48 31.83
C LYS A 400 -18.22 -4.70 31.16
N GLU A 401 -18.23 -4.77 29.83
CA GLU A 401 -19.47 -4.90 29.06
C GLU A 401 -19.72 -6.31 28.53
N ASP A 402 -18.71 -7.19 28.52
CA ASP A 402 -18.80 -8.56 27.98
C ASP A 402 -19.16 -8.60 26.49
N ARG A 403 -18.53 -7.70 25.70
CA ARG A 403 -18.82 -7.46 24.28
C ARG A 403 -17.59 -7.69 23.41
N LEU A 404 -17.24 -8.95 23.18
CA LEU A 404 -16.09 -9.33 22.34
C LEU A 404 -16.27 -8.87 20.89
N ASP A 405 -17.50 -8.92 20.36
CA ASP A 405 -17.87 -8.40 19.03
C ASP A 405 -17.51 -6.92 18.83
N GLN A 406 -17.56 -6.14 19.90
CA GLN A 406 -17.17 -4.72 19.86
C GLN A 406 -15.67 -4.52 20.06
N ALA A 407 -14.97 -5.47 20.66
CA ALA A 407 -13.52 -5.46 20.72
C ALA A 407 -12.92 -5.66 19.32
N ASP A 408 -13.53 -6.51 18.48
CA ASP A 408 -13.11 -6.68 17.07
C ASP A 408 -13.22 -5.38 16.27
N LYS A 409 -14.27 -4.60 16.51
CA LYS A 409 -14.43 -3.26 15.91
C LYS A 409 -13.40 -2.26 16.42
N VAL A 410 -12.95 -2.42 17.67
CA VAL A 410 -11.86 -1.62 18.25
C VAL A 410 -10.54 -2.01 17.58
N LEU A 411 -10.26 -3.30 17.46
CA LEU A 411 -9.09 -3.83 16.75
C LEU A 411 -9.05 -3.35 15.30
N SER A 412 -10.12 -3.54 14.55
CA SER A 412 -10.23 -3.10 13.15
C SER A 412 -10.00 -1.60 12.98
N ARG A 413 -10.47 -0.78 13.93
CA ARG A 413 -10.22 0.67 13.93
C ARG A 413 -8.78 1.02 14.33
N GLY A 414 -8.17 0.22 15.20
CA GLY A 414 -6.77 0.38 15.58
C GLY A 414 -5.82 0.04 14.43
N LEU A 415 -6.23 -0.93 13.60
CA LEU A 415 -5.48 -1.49 12.48
C LEU A 415 -5.84 -0.94 11.09
N SER A 416 -6.84 -0.06 10.97
CA SER A 416 -7.10 0.63 9.69
C SER A 416 -5.85 1.40 9.26
N SER A 417 -5.54 1.53 7.97
CA SER A 417 -4.32 2.19 7.42
C SER A 417 -3.79 3.34 8.29
N ASN A 418 -2.58 3.18 8.84
CA ASN A 418 -1.93 4.12 9.77
C ASN A 418 -2.75 4.43 11.06
N GLY A 419 -3.46 3.43 11.56
CA GLY A 419 -4.39 3.57 12.68
C GLY A 419 -3.72 3.79 14.03
N PRO A 420 -4.49 4.13 15.08
CA PRO A 420 -3.91 4.51 16.38
C PRO A 420 -3.05 3.45 17.06
N PHE A 421 -3.19 2.16 16.72
CA PHE A 421 -2.36 1.10 17.31
C PHE A 421 -0.95 1.05 16.72
N TYR A 422 -0.78 1.43 15.44
CA TYR A 422 0.52 1.61 14.80
C TYR A 422 1.35 2.65 15.57
N ALA A 423 0.80 3.87 15.73
CA ALA A 423 1.46 4.96 16.45
C ALA A 423 1.71 4.64 17.93
N LEU A 424 0.79 3.93 18.61
CA LEU A 424 1.01 3.51 20.00
C LEU A 424 2.19 2.55 20.11
N GLY A 425 2.20 1.50 19.30
CA GLY A 425 3.24 0.49 19.36
C GLY A 425 4.60 1.02 18.91
N GLU A 426 4.64 1.90 17.91
CA GLU A 426 5.87 2.58 17.48
C GLU A 426 6.45 3.41 18.61
N PHE A 427 5.64 4.27 19.25
CA PHE A 427 6.09 5.10 20.35
C PHE A 427 6.63 4.25 21.51
N MET A 428 5.92 3.18 21.86
CA MET A 428 6.38 2.24 22.89
C MET A 428 7.73 1.61 22.51
N THR A 429 7.86 1.17 21.26
CA THR A 429 9.10 0.57 20.74
C THR A 429 10.26 1.56 20.81
N ARG A 430 10.07 2.80 20.32
CA ARG A 430 11.07 3.87 20.38
C ARG A 430 11.55 4.13 21.80
N LYS A 431 10.62 4.23 22.76
CA LYS A 431 10.97 4.48 24.16
C LYS A 431 11.66 3.31 24.84
N LEU A 432 11.31 2.08 24.47
CA LEU A 432 11.95 0.88 25.01
C LEU A 432 13.42 0.78 24.63
N ILE A 433 13.76 1.11 23.38
CA ILE A 433 15.11 1.00 22.85
C ILE A 433 15.95 2.26 23.09
N GLU A 434 15.34 3.38 23.50
CA GLU A 434 16.04 4.65 23.72
C GLU A 434 17.17 4.45 24.73
N ASN A 435 18.42 4.72 24.33
CA ASN A 435 19.64 4.50 25.12
C ASN A 435 19.91 3.04 25.53
N LYS A 436 19.38 2.06 24.79
CA LYS A 436 19.68 0.63 24.96
C LYS A 436 20.76 0.17 23.98
N PRO A 437 21.46 -0.93 24.27
CA PRO A 437 22.39 -1.54 23.31
C PRO A 437 21.65 -2.06 22.07
N GLU A 438 22.41 -2.25 21.00
CA GLU A 438 21.98 -3.00 19.81
C GLU A 438 21.42 -4.38 20.20
N GLY A 439 20.43 -4.86 19.46
CA GLY A 439 19.74 -6.13 19.74
C GLY A 439 18.64 -6.09 20.81
N PHE A 440 18.49 -4.99 21.55
CA PHE A 440 17.51 -4.92 22.65
C PHE A 440 16.05 -5.06 22.18
N LEU A 441 15.73 -4.67 20.94
CA LEU A 441 14.39 -4.92 20.38
C LEU A 441 14.17 -6.43 20.21
N GLY A 442 15.16 -7.16 19.68
CA GLY A 442 15.12 -8.62 19.59
C GLY A 442 14.86 -9.29 20.93
N GLU A 443 15.61 -8.93 21.98
CA GLU A 443 15.39 -9.44 23.35
C GLU A 443 13.98 -9.15 23.87
N THR A 444 13.42 -7.98 23.51
CA THR A 444 12.08 -7.60 23.92
C THR A 444 11.02 -8.43 23.19
N LEU A 445 11.20 -8.68 21.89
CA LEU A 445 10.32 -9.52 21.07
C LEU A 445 10.32 -10.98 21.54
N GLU A 446 11.48 -11.53 21.92
CA GLU A 446 11.59 -12.88 22.52
C GLU A 446 10.75 -13.03 23.81
N GLY A 447 10.50 -11.93 24.51
CA GLY A 447 9.62 -11.90 25.69
C GLY A 447 8.12 -11.91 25.37
N GLY A 448 7.73 -11.65 24.12
CA GLY A 448 6.35 -11.56 23.66
C GLY A 448 5.61 -10.28 24.10
N SER A 449 4.33 -10.17 23.69
CA SER A 449 3.52 -8.96 23.84
C SER A 449 3.37 -8.50 25.29
N LEU A 450 3.08 -9.41 26.22
CA LEU A 450 2.92 -9.03 27.63
C LEU A 450 4.22 -8.48 28.24
N ARG A 451 5.38 -9.06 27.88
CA ARG A 451 6.68 -8.57 28.36
C ARG A 451 7.02 -7.21 27.78
N PHE A 452 6.73 -6.98 26.50
CA PHE A 452 6.87 -5.67 25.86
C PHE A 452 6.10 -4.59 26.62
N PHE A 453 4.81 -4.81 26.91
CA PHE A 453 3.99 -3.85 27.65
C PHE A 453 4.46 -3.64 29.09
N LEU A 454 4.85 -4.70 29.81
CA LEU A 454 5.35 -4.57 31.18
C LEU A 454 6.68 -3.81 31.22
N THR A 455 7.60 -4.10 30.31
CA THR A 455 8.89 -3.41 30.22
C THR A 455 8.69 -1.92 29.94
N PHE A 456 7.72 -1.57 29.10
CA PHE A 456 7.39 -0.17 28.82
C PHE A 456 6.82 0.54 30.07
N GLN A 457 5.95 -0.14 30.83
CA GLN A 457 5.36 0.42 32.06
C GLN A 457 6.37 0.65 33.18
N ASP A 458 7.50 -0.07 33.15
CA ASP A 458 8.59 0.06 34.12
C ASP A 458 9.57 1.19 33.79
N LEU A 459 9.44 1.85 32.63
CA LEU A 459 10.27 3.00 32.26
C LEU A 459 10.00 4.20 33.20
N GLU A 460 11.07 4.81 33.70
CA GLU A 460 10.98 6.05 34.47
C GLU A 460 10.64 7.21 33.52
N GLN A 461 9.49 7.86 33.74
CA GLN A 461 8.99 9.02 32.96
C GLN A 461 8.73 8.73 31.48
N THR A 462 7.49 8.34 31.17
CA THR A 462 6.95 8.33 29.82
C THR A 462 6.00 9.52 29.63
N ASP A 463 6.02 10.16 28.46
CA ASP A 463 5.03 11.20 28.10
C ASP A 463 3.63 10.63 27.85
N LEU A 464 3.48 9.31 27.95
CA LEU A 464 2.26 8.55 27.75
C LEU A 464 1.88 7.81 29.04
N ASP A 465 0.74 8.15 29.66
CA ASP A 465 0.25 7.47 30.87
C ASP A 465 -0.67 6.30 30.50
N VAL A 466 -0.25 5.08 30.84
CA VAL A 466 -1.10 3.88 30.70
C VAL A 466 -2.09 3.81 31.87
N PRO A 467 -3.41 3.80 31.64
CA PRO A 467 -4.40 3.71 32.71
C PRO A 467 -4.15 2.57 33.71
N VAL A 468 -4.28 2.85 35.01
CA VAL A 468 -4.06 1.87 36.10
C VAL A 468 -4.84 0.55 35.89
N PRO A 469 -6.10 0.55 35.42
CA PRO A 469 -6.82 -0.70 35.14
C PRO A 469 -6.15 -1.58 34.07
N LEU A 470 -5.57 -0.97 33.02
CA LEU A 470 -4.85 -1.68 31.96
C LEU A 470 -3.56 -2.28 32.52
N ARG A 471 -2.75 -1.48 33.23
CA ARG A 471 -1.50 -1.95 33.86
C ARG A 471 -1.72 -3.18 34.74
N LYS A 472 -2.70 -3.10 35.64
CA LYS A 472 -3.07 -4.21 36.53
C LYS A 472 -3.53 -5.45 35.76
N LYS A 473 -4.26 -5.25 34.66
CA LYS A 473 -4.74 -6.38 33.87
C LYS A 473 -3.63 -7.07 33.09
N ILE A 474 -2.75 -6.30 32.46
CA ILE A 474 -1.57 -6.81 31.75
C ILE A 474 -0.71 -7.65 32.70
N ALA A 475 -0.38 -7.11 33.89
CA ALA A 475 0.36 -7.84 34.92
C ALA A 475 -0.35 -9.14 35.34
N SER A 476 -1.67 -9.09 35.55
CA SER A 476 -2.45 -10.28 35.92
C SER A 476 -2.45 -11.36 34.82
N ILE A 477 -2.49 -10.99 33.54
CA ILE A 477 -2.43 -11.96 32.44
C ILE A 477 -1.03 -12.56 32.35
N TYR A 478 0.02 -11.74 32.51
CA TYR A 478 1.40 -12.22 32.53
C TYR A 478 1.68 -13.23 33.66
N GLU A 479 1.15 -12.98 34.86
CA GLU A 479 1.24 -13.92 35.99
C GLU A 479 0.55 -15.27 35.67
N LYS A 480 -0.62 -15.24 35.01
CA LYS A 480 -1.31 -16.46 34.57
C LYS A 480 -0.48 -17.25 33.56
N LEU A 481 0.11 -16.56 32.58
CA LEU A 481 0.96 -17.17 31.56
C LEU A 481 2.16 -17.90 32.17
N ASN A 482 2.87 -17.27 33.11
CA ASN A 482 4.01 -17.88 33.81
C ASN A 482 3.61 -19.04 34.75
N SER A 483 2.42 -18.98 35.32
CA SER A 483 1.90 -20.05 36.18
C SER A 483 1.54 -21.30 35.38
N ALA A 484 1.12 -21.16 34.12
CA ALA A 484 0.82 -22.29 33.24
C ALA A 484 2.10 -23.06 32.83
N HIS A 485 3.20 -22.35 32.59
CA HIS A 485 4.48 -22.95 32.13
C HIS A 485 5.30 -23.64 33.23
N THR A 486 5.03 -23.33 34.50
CA THR A 486 5.74 -23.95 35.64
C THR A 486 5.03 -25.19 36.21
N GLY A 487 3.83 -25.51 35.70
CA GLY A 487 2.97 -26.61 36.14
C GLY A 487 2.93 -27.84 35.24
N SER A 488 3.59 -27.79 34.07
CA SER A 488 3.86 -28.92 33.17
C SER A 488 5.26 -29.48 33.42
#